data_AF-A9NEZ1-F1
#
_entry.id   AF-A9NEZ1-F1
#
_cell.length_a   1.000
_cell.length_b   1.000
_cell.length_c   1.000
_cell.angle_alpha   90.00
_cell.angle_beta   90.00
_cell.angle_gamma   90.00
#
_symmetry.space_group_name_H-M   'P 1'
#
loop_
_entity.id
_entity.type
_entity.pdbx_description
1 polymer ?
#
loop_
_entity_poly.entity_id
_entity_poly.type
_entity_poly.pdbx_seq_one_letter_code
_entity_poly.pdbx_strand_id
1 'polypeptide(L)'
;MQCKICRNDIKVQRTFRNLLKFELPGVCIHCFKQQMNYFPYFVIPIQNGLLHIFELLITDTKHPNDYINYFRPYYRAYLNLNMTVDAVYIETLTLNIIELFDHMELGHLIIFTNNFKEDKGYEI
;
A
#
# COMPACT_ATOMS: atom_id res chain seq x y z
N MET A 1 -22.01 -10.13 -5.26
CA MET A 1 -21.46 -9.48 -4.04
C MET A 1 -21.33 -8.01 -4.38
N GLN A 2 -21.72 -7.11 -3.47
CA GLN A 2 -21.70 -5.68 -3.75
C GLN A 2 -20.35 -5.06 -3.39
N CYS A 3 -19.91 -4.08 -4.18
CA CYS A 3 -18.75 -3.25 -3.88
C CYS A 3 -18.99 -2.45 -2.61
N LYS A 4 -18.03 -2.47 -1.67
CA LYS A 4 -18.14 -1.67 -0.43
C LYS A 4 -18.27 -0.16 -0.67
N ILE A 5 -17.73 0.34 -1.78
CA ILE A 5 -17.66 1.78 -2.09
C ILE A 5 -18.89 2.23 -2.89
N CYS A 6 -19.15 1.64 -4.06
CA CYS A 6 -20.25 2.06 -4.93
C CYS A 6 -21.52 1.22 -4.81
N ARG A 7 -21.53 0.17 -3.98
CA ARG A 7 -22.64 -0.80 -3.81
C ARG A 7 -23.07 -1.54 -5.08
N ASN A 8 -22.40 -1.33 -6.21
CA ASN A 8 -22.65 -2.07 -7.45
C ASN A 8 -22.17 -3.52 -7.35
N ASP A 9 -22.80 -4.40 -8.11
CA ASP A 9 -22.42 -5.82 -8.17
C ASP A 9 -21.03 -6.03 -8.77
N ILE A 10 -20.19 -6.74 -8.02
CA ILE A 10 -18.89 -7.22 -8.46
C ILE A 10 -19.11 -8.47 -9.31
N LYS A 11 -18.90 -8.32 -10.63
CA LYS A 11 -18.91 -9.44 -11.58
C LYS A 11 -17.56 -10.17 -11.51
N VAL A 12 -17.52 -11.30 -10.83
CA VAL A 12 -16.33 -12.17 -10.80
C VAL A 12 -16.40 -13.13 -11.99
N GLN A 13 -15.47 -13.00 -12.95
CA GLN A 13 -15.35 -13.98 -14.02
C GLN A 13 -14.74 -15.28 -13.47
N ARG A 14 -15.58 -16.30 -13.28
CA ARG A 14 -15.16 -17.63 -12.85
C ARG A 14 -14.65 -18.42 -14.05
N THR A 15 -13.40 -18.87 -13.97
CA THR A 15 -12.81 -19.82 -14.92
C THR A 15 -12.45 -21.10 -14.16
N PHE A 16 -12.28 -22.23 -14.86
CA PHE A 16 -11.89 -23.50 -14.24
C PHE A 16 -10.63 -23.39 -13.35
N ARG A 17 -9.70 -22.48 -13.69
CA ARG A 17 -8.48 -22.22 -12.90
C ARG A 17 -8.71 -21.44 -11.60
N ASN A 18 -9.81 -20.69 -11.53
CA ASN A 18 -10.13 -19.80 -10.42
C ASN A 18 -11.39 -20.25 -9.64
N LEU A 19 -11.93 -21.42 -9.97
CA LEU A 19 -13.15 -21.96 -9.36
C LEU A 19 -13.00 -22.21 -7.85
N LEU A 20 -11.78 -22.57 -7.43
CA LEU A 20 -11.40 -22.88 -6.04
C LEU A 20 -10.76 -21.68 -5.31
N LYS A 21 -10.58 -20.54 -5.98
CA LYS A 21 -10.01 -19.34 -5.34
C LYS A 21 -11.14 -18.53 -4.71
N PHE A 22 -11.21 -18.55 -3.39
CA PHE A 22 -12.23 -17.86 -2.58
C PHE A 22 -11.94 -16.37 -2.34
N GLU A 23 -10.85 -15.83 -2.89
CA GLU A 23 -10.52 -14.41 -2.75
C GLU A 23 -11.52 -13.55 -3.54
N LEU A 24 -12.58 -13.15 -2.85
CA LEU A 24 -13.56 -12.21 -3.38
C LEU A 24 -13.07 -10.79 -3.11
N PRO A 25 -12.84 -9.97 -4.15
CA PRO A 25 -12.46 -8.58 -3.94
C PRO A 25 -13.62 -7.83 -3.25
N GLY A 26 -13.32 -7.06 -2.21
CA GLY A 26 -14.31 -6.22 -1.52
C GLY A 26 -14.70 -4.96 -2.31
N VAL A 27 -13.90 -4.61 -3.32
CA VAL A 27 -14.03 -3.40 -4.12
C VAL A 27 -14.09 -3.76 -5.60
N CYS A 28 -14.98 -3.14 -6.37
CA CYS A 28 -15.06 -3.35 -7.81
C CYS A 28 -13.88 -2.68 -8.54
N ILE A 29 -13.53 -3.20 -9.72
CA ILE A 29 -12.40 -2.71 -10.53
C ILE A 29 -12.52 -1.20 -10.82
N HIS A 30 -13.74 -0.70 -11.03
CA HIS A 30 -13.98 0.72 -11.30
C HIS A 30 -13.59 1.60 -10.10
N CYS A 31 -14.12 1.29 -8.91
CA CYS A 31 -13.76 2.01 -7.69
C CYS A 31 -12.29 1.85 -7.34
N PHE A 32 -11.71 0.67 -7.57
CA PHE A 32 -10.28 0.45 -7.39
C PHE A 32 -9.46 1.40 -8.28
N LYS A 33 -9.76 1.49 -9.59
CA LYS A 33 -9.05 2.38 -10.51
C LYS A 33 -9.20 3.86 -10.17
N GLN A 34 -10.38 4.28 -9.74
CA GLN A 34 -10.58 5.66 -9.28
C GLN A 34 -9.79 5.95 -8.02
N GLN A 35 -9.78 5.02 -7.08
CA GLN A 35 -9.02 5.18 -5.86
C GLN A 35 -7.52 5.18 -6.11
N MET A 36 -7.01 4.35 -7.03
CA MET A 36 -5.59 4.21 -7.39
C MET A 36 -4.91 5.54 -7.81
N ASN A 37 -5.68 6.58 -8.11
CA ASN A 37 -5.15 7.93 -8.39
C ASN A 37 -4.92 8.79 -7.13
N TYR A 38 -5.39 8.39 -5.95
CA TYR A 38 -5.22 9.11 -4.68
C TYR A 38 -4.00 8.64 -3.88
N PHE A 39 -2.97 8.12 -4.54
CA PHE A 39 -1.80 7.56 -3.88
C PHE A 39 -0.62 8.52 -4.00
N PRO A 40 -0.28 9.22 -2.92
CA PRO A 40 0.94 9.99 -2.85
C PRO A 40 2.09 8.98 -2.86
N TYR A 41 2.87 9.09 -3.92
CA TYR A 41 4.20 8.52 -3.98
C TYR A 41 5.18 9.65 -3.73
N PHE A 42 6.08 9.43 -2.78
CA PHE A 42 7.15 10.37 -2.50
C PHE A 42 8.42 9.62 -2.11
N VAL A 43 9.54 10.34 -2.15
CA VAL A 43 10.86 9.78 -1.90
C VAL A 43 11.53 10.57 -0.81
N ILE A 44 12.06 9.87 0.19
CA ILE A 44 12.87 10.46 1.25
C ILE A 44 14.31 10.00 1.06
N PRO A 45 15.28 10.92 0.88
CA PRO A 45 16.68 10.56 0.79
C PRO A 45 17.20 10.16 2.18
N ILE A 46 18.02 9.10 2.21
CA ILE A 46 18.79 8.67 3.38
C ILE A 46 20.27 8.52 2.99
N GLN A 47 21.19 8.42 3.95
CA GLN A 47 22.64 8.51 3.70
C GLN A 47 23.13 7.55 2.62
N ASN A 48 22.62 6.31 2.62
CA ASN A 48 23.06 5.25 1.70
C ASN A 48 22.01 4.87 0.65
N GLY A 49 20.96 5.67 0.45
CA GLY A 49 19.95 5.33 -0.54
C GLY A 49 18.69 6.19 -0.52
N LEU A 50 17.61 5.60 -1.01
CA LEU A 50 16.32 6.28 -1.20
C LEU A 50 15.21 5.41 -0.62
N LEU A 51 14.35 6.03 0.20
CA LEU A 51 13.10 5.43 0.67
C LEU A 51 11.99 5.80 -0.30
N HIS A 52 11.48 4.82 -1.03
CA HIS A 52 10.35 4.97 -1.95
C HIS A 52 9.06 4.69 -1.19
N ILE A 53 8.29 5.72 -0.87
CA ILE A 53 7.13 5.60 0.01
C ILE A 53 5.85 5.67 -0.80
N PHE A 54 5.01 4.65 -0.63
CA PHE A 54 3.66 4.58 -1.16
C PHE A 54 2.69 4.66 0.02
N GLU A 55 2.06 5.82 0.19
CA GLU A 55 1.11 6.06 1.26
C GLU A 55 -0.34 5.92 0.77
N LEU A 56 -1.20 5.36 1.63
CA LEU A 56 -2.63 5.25 1.40
C LEU A 56 -3.37 6.44 2.04
N LEU A 57 -3.79 7.43 1.26
CA LEU A 57 -4.52 8.62 1.78
C LEU A 57 -5.95 8.34 2.30
N ILE A 58 -6.37 7.08 2.42
CA ILE A 58 -7.73 6.79 2.85
C ILE A 58 -7.77 6.83 4.38
N THR A 59 -8.28 7.95 4.89
CA THR A 59 -8.32 8.33 6.30
C THR A 59 -9.23 7.48 7.19
N ASP A 60 -10.05 6.57 6.64
CA ASP A 60 -11.06 5.85 7.43
C ASP A 60 -11.45 4.49 6.82
N THR A 61 -10.51 3.56 6.71
CA THR A 61 -10.90 2.16 6.42
C THR A 61 -11.16 1.40 7.72
N LYS A 62 -12.44 1.22 8.05
CA LYS A 62 -12.90 0.42 9.20
C LYS A 62 -12.53 -1.07 9.11
N HIS A 63 -11.92 -1.52 8.01
CA HIS A 63 -11.70 -2.92 7.70
C HIS A 63 -10.30 -3.17 7.12
N PRO A 64 -9.44 -3.96 7.81
CA PRO A 64 -8.08 -4.27 7.36
C PRO A 64 -7.96 -4.86 5.95
N ASN A 65 -9.01 -5.54 5.48
CA ASN A 65 -9.06 -6.12 4.13
C ASN A 65 -9.00 -5.09 3.00
N ASP A 66 -9.31 -3.83 3.29
CA ASP A 66 -9.32 -2.77 2.28
C ASP A 66 -7.87 -2.35 1.95
N TYR A 67 -6.96 -2.34 2.93
CA TYR A 67 -5.51 -2.15 2.72
C TYR A 67 -4.89 -3.26 1.87
N ILE A 68 -5.23 -4.52 2.19
CA ILE A 68 -4.68 -5.68 1.49
C ILE A 68 -5.09 -5.66 0.03
N ASN A 69 -6.37 -5.41 -0.26
CA ASN A 69 -6.84 -5.30 -1.64
C ASN A 69 -6.13 -4.17 -2.38
N TYR A 70 -5.73 -3.12 -1.67
CA TYR A 70 -5.04 -1.99 -2.24
C TYR A 70 -3.57 -2.26 -2.58
N PHE A 71 -2.78 -2.74 -1.61
CA PHE A 71 -1.34 -2.98 -1.82
C PHE A 71 -1.04 -4.26 -2.60
N ARG A 72 -1.95 -5.23 -2.58
CA ARG A 72 -1.79 -6.51 -3.28
C ARG A 72 -1.34 -6.41 -4.74
N PRO A 73 -1.89 -5.55 -5.62
CA PRO A 73 -1.38 -5.41 -6.98
C PRO A 73 0.09 -4.95 -7.02
N TYR A 74 0.51 -4.06 -6.13
CA TYR A 74 1.89 -3.58 -6.04
C TYR A 74 2.83 -4.67 -5.51
N TYR A 75 2.43 -5.39 -4.46
CA TYR A 75 3.19 -6.54 -3.96
C TYR A 75 3.32 -7.65 -5.00
N ARG A 76 2.24 -7.94 -5.74
CA ARG A 76 2.30 -8.92 -6.83
C ARG A 76 3.24 -8.47 -7.94
N ALA A 77 3.21 -7.18 -8.32
CA ALA A 77 4.14 -6.65 -9.30
C ALA A 77 5.59 -6.77 -8.82
N TYR A 78 5.86 -6.35 -7.57
CA TYR A 78 7.16 -6.49 -6.92
C TYR A 78 7.70 -7.92 -6.97
N LEU A 79 6.90 -8.90 -6.53
CA LEU A 79 7.27 -10.32 -6.52
C LEU A 79 7.48 -10.90 -7.92
N ASN A 80 6.73 -10.43 -8.92
CA ASN A 80 6.86 -10.92 -10.30
C ASN A 80 8.07 -10.34 -11.03
N LEU A 81 8.55 -9.17 -10.61
CA LEU A 81 9.63 -8.44 -11.27
C LEU A 81 11.03 -8.80 -10.74
N ASN A 82 11.14 -9.68 -9.72
CA ASN A 82 12.41 -10.02 -9.08
C ASN A 82 13.26 -8.77 -8.74
N MET A 83 12.59 -7.77 -8.16
CA MET A 83 13.23 -6.51 -7.80
C MET A 83 14.39 -6.77 -6.83
N THR A 84 15.48 -6.02 -7.01
CA THR A 84 16.68 -6.10 -6.15
C THR A 84 16.61 -5.20 -4.91
N VAL A 85 15.58 -4.37 -4.83
CA VAL A 85 15.34 -3.43 -3.74
C VAL A 85 14.34 -4.06 -2.79
N ASP A 86 14.59 -4.06 -1.48
CA ASP A 86 13.67 -4.66 -0.53
C ASP A 86 12.38 -3.85 -0.39
N ALA A 87 11.28 -4.55 -0.06
CA ALA A 87 9.98 -3.94 0.17
C ALA A 87 9.42 -4.33 1.55
N VAL A 88 8.95 -3.34 2.30
CA VAL A 88 8.37 -3.51 3.63
C VAL A 88 6.99 -2.84 3.72
N TYR A 89 6.10 -3.42 4.51
CA TYR A 89 4.85 -2.79 4.90
C TYR A 89 4.95 -2.32 6.35
N ILE A 90 4.58 -1.06 6.59
CA ILE A 90 4.59 -0.42 7.90
C ILE A 90 3.26 0.30 8.05
N GLU A 91 2.48 -0.03 9.08
CA GLU A 91 1.14 0.55 9.23
C GLU A 91 1.18 2.07 9.41
N THR A 92 2.06 2.57 10.28
CA THR A 92 2.28 4.01 10.47
C THR A 92 3.77 4.29 10.34
N LEU A 93 4.14 5.07 9.32
CA LEU A 93 5.50 5.50 9.09
C LEU A 93 5.71 6.85 9.80
N THR A 94 6.65 6.91 10.74
CA THR A 94 7.03 8.12 11.46
C THR A 94 8.47 8.53 11.13
N LEU A 95 8.85 9.75 11.47
CA LEU A 95 10.24 10.22 11.30
C LEU A 95 11.23 9.37 12.10
N ASN A 96 10.90 8.99 13.34
CA ASN A 96 11.76 8.10 14.14
C ASN A 96 12.07 6.75 13.45
N ILE A 97 11.12 6.21 12.67
CA ILE A 97 11.34 4.97 11.91
C ILE A 97 12.27 5.23 10.72
N ILE A 98 12.13 6.37 10.06
CA ILE A 98 13.01 6.78 8.96
C ILE A 98 14.44 7.00 9.48
N GLU A 99 14.60 7.69 10.61
CA GLU A 99 15.89 7.88 11.27
C GLU A 99 16.52 6.55 11.67
N LEU A 100 15.72 5.61 12.20
CA LEU A 100 16.20 4.26 12.48
C LEU A 100 16.71 3.56 11.21
N PHE A 101 16.00 3.68 10.09
CA PHE A 101 16.45 3.09 8.82
C PHE A 101 17.72 3.74 8.27
N ASP A 102 17.89 5.04 8.45
CA ASP A 102 19.12 5.76 8.10
C ASP A 102 20.30 5.23 8.93
N HIS A 103 20.11 5.09 10.26
CA HIS A 103 21.12 4.54 11.16
C HIS A 103 21.47 3.07 10.91
N MET A 104 20.53 2.29 10.37
CA MET A 104 20.75 0.89 10.01
C MET A 104 21.42 0.72 8.64
N GLU A 105 21.67 1.80 7.91
CA GLU A 105 22.33 1.80 6.59
C GLU A 105 21.66 0.87 5.56
N LEU A 106 20.32 0.76 5.59
CA LEU A 106 19.54 -0.21 4.80
C LEU A 106 19.56 0.03 3.27
N GLY A 107 20.12 1.15 2.80
CA GLY A 107 20.24 1.45 1.38
C GLY A 107 18.93 1.88 0.73
N HIS A 108 18.53 1.22 -0.37
CA HIS A 108 17.25 1.50 -1.04
C HIS A 108 16.14 0.63 -0.45
N LEU A 109 14.98 1.23 -0.16
CA LEU A 109 13.85 0.50 0.40
C LEU A 109 12.53 1.02 -0.17
N ILE A 110 11.62 0.09 -0.51
CA ILE A 110 10.24 0.40 -0.87
C ILE A 110 9.38 0.24 0.39
N ILE A 111 8.67 1.29 0.78
CA ILE A 111 7.80 1.30 1.95
C ILE A 111 6.35 1.47 1.51
N PHE A 112 5.50 0.53 1.90
CA PHE A 112 4.06 0.64 1.80
C PHE A 112 3.51 1.04 3.17
N THR A 113 2.82 2.17 3.27
CA THR A 113 2.28 2.68 4.54
C THR A 113 0.83 3.11 4.44
N ASN A 114 0.07 2.92 5.52
CA ASN A 114 -1.30 3.45 5.59
C ASN A 114 -1.32 4.94 5.93
N ASN A 115 -0.28 5.42 6.60
CA ASN A 115 -0.20 6.81 7.06
C ASN A 115 1.25 7.19 7.28
N PHE A 116 1.67 8.29 6.66
CA PHE A 116 2.92 8.96 6.99
C PHE A 116 2.63 10.12 7.93
N LYS A 117 3.21 10.06 9.13
CA LYS A 117 3.16 11.14 10.10
C LYS A 117 4.52 11.82 10.14
N GLU A 118 4.59 13.00 9.54
CA GLU A 118 5.61 13.97 9.93
C GLU A 118 5.32 14.30 11.40
N ASP A 119 6.31 14.12 12.29
CA ASP A 119 6.13 14.58 13.67
C ASP A 119 5.80 16.06 13.58
N LYS A 120 4.58 16.42 13.99
CA LYS A 120 4.26 17.79 14.27
C LYS A 120 5.15 18.17 15.44
N GLY A 121 6.25 18.87 15.13
CA GLY A 121 7.06 19.53 16.14
C GLY A 121 6.11 20.23 17.10
N TYR A 122 6.33 19.98 18.40
CA TYR A 122 5.58 20.54 19.51
C TYR A 122 5.00 21.92 19.16
N GLU A 123 3.68 21.99 18.95
CA GLU A 123 2.96 23.26 19.06
C GLU A 123 3.02 23.62 20.56
N ILE A 124 3.89 24.58 20.88
CA ILE A 124 4.02 25.22 22.19
C ILE A 124 2.83 26.17 22.39
#